data_AF-A0A2V2QGR9-F1
#
_entry.id   AF-A0A2V2QGR9-F1
#
_cell.length_a   1.000
_cell.length_b   1.000
_cell.length_c   1.000
_cell.angle_alpha   90.00
_cell.angle_beta   90.00
_cell.angle_gamma   90.00
#
_symmetry.space_group_name_H-M   'P 1'
#
loop_
_entity.id
_entity.type
_entity.pdbx_description
1 polymer ?
#
loop_
_entity_poly.entity_id
_entity_poly.type
_entity_poly.pdbx_seq_one_letter_code
_entity_poly.pdbx_strand_id
1 'polypeptide(L)'
;MTTPAPDHESTAAPVEPHRVLVLNSGSSSVKYQLLDMRDRSRLASGLVERIGEETSRLVHTPLAGGGDGPRERTGRMADHGAALRA
;
A
#
# COMPACT_ATOMS: atom_id res chain seq x y z
N MET A 1 34.10 -44.55 -13.44
CA MET A 1 32.89 -43.80 -13.83
C MET A 1 32.44 -43.05 -12.59
N THR A 2 32.71 -41.75 -12.55
CA THR A 2 32.39 -40.89 -11.39
C THR A 2 31.01 -40.30 -11.61
N THR A 3 30.05 -40.62 -10.75
CA THR A 3 28.73 -40.00 -10.74
C THR A 3 28.88 -38.50 -10.43
N PRO A 4 28.29 -37.57 -11.22
CA PRO A 4 28.28 -36.17 -10.83
C PRO A 4 27.34 -35.98 -9.64
N ALA A 5 27.71 -35.08 -8.72
CA ALA A 5 26.85 -34.65 -7.63
C ALA A 5 25.60 -33.95 -8.20
N PRO A 6 24.44 -34.05 -7.54
CA PRO A 6 23.25 -33.33 -7.98
C PRO A 6 23.49 -31.83 -7.87
N ASP A 7 23.22 -31.12 -8.97
CA ASP A 7 23.14 -29.66 -8.98
C ASP A 7 22.02 -29.27 -8.00
N HIS A 8 22.42 -28.69 -6.86
CA HIS A 8 21.48 -28.05 -5.95
C HIS A 8 21.00 -26.77 -6.63
N GLU A 9 19.96 -26.90 -7.44
CA GLU A 9 19.17 -25.79 -7.96
C GLU A 9 18.56 -25.08 -6.74
N SER A 10 19.27 -24.06 -6.26
CA SER A 10 18.82 -23.19 -5.18
C SER A 10 17.59 -22.45 -5.66
N THR A 11 16.41 -23.04 -5.45
CA THR A 11 15.13 -22.35 -5.59
C THR A 11 15.17 -21.19 -4.59
N ALA A 12 15.46 -19.99 -5.09
CA ALA A 12 15.44 -18.78 -4.28
C ALA A 12 14.03 -18.68 -3.67
N ALA A 13 13.94 -18.75 -2.35
CA ALA A 13 12.70 -18.47 -1.65
C ALA A 13 12.15 -17.13 -2.14
N PRO A 14 10.82 -16.99 -2.32
CA PRO A 14 10.26 -15.72 -2.76
C PRO A 14 10.70 -14.65 -1.77
N VAL A 15 11.50 -13.69 -2.26
CA VAL A 15 11.98 -12.59 -1.43
C VAL A 15 10.73 -11.81 -1.02
N GLU A 16 10.43 -11.77 0.28
CA GLU A 16 9.27 -11.04 0.75
C GLU A 16 9.42 -9.54 0.42
N PRO A 17 8.34 -8.87 -0.02
CA PRO A 17 8.39 -7.44 -0.32
C PRO A 17 8.72 -6.63 0.93
N HIS A 18 9.69 -5.72 0.82
CA HIS A 18 10.01 -4.80 1.91
C HIS A 18 9.06 -3.60 1.86
N ARG A 19 7.92 -3.72 2.55
CA ARG A 19 6.81 -2.76 2.48
C ARG A 19 7.02 -1.59 3.43
N VAL A 20 7.00 -0.37 2.90
CA VAL A 20 7.03 0.88 3.68
C VAL A 20 5.80 1.71 3.38
N LEU A 21 5.06 2.07 4.44
CA LEU A 21 3.94 3.01 4.36
C LEU A 21 4.45 4.43 4.63
N VAL A 22 4.34 5.30 3.63
CA VAL A 22 4.65 6.73 3.74
C VAL A 22 3.35 7.48 3.99
N LEU A 23 3.33 8.31 5.02
CA LEU A 23 2.20 9.18 5.38
C LEU A 23 2.62 10.64 5.29
N ASN A 24 1.80 11.44 4.62
CA ASN A 24 1.83 12.90 4.73
C ASN A 24 0.51 13.33 5.37
N SER A 25 0.60 13.89 6.59
CA SER A 25 -0.56 14.30 7.37
C SER A 25 -0.69 15.82 7.35
N GLY A 26 -1.78 16.31 6.76
CA GLY A 26 -2.27 17.66 6.96
C GLY A 26 -3.18 17.75 8.19
N SER A 27 -3.70 18.94 8.49
CA SER A 27 -4.66 19.15 9.58
C SER A 27 -6.02 18.49 9.31
N SER A 28 -6.44 18.38 8.05
CA SER A 28 -7.73 17.77 7.65
C SER A 28 -7.58 16.70 6.56
N SER A 29 -6.36 16.20 6.35
CA SER A 29 -6.08 15.20 5.32
C SER A 29 -4.93 14.26 5.67
N VAL A 30 -4.95 13.08 5.08
CA VAL A 30 -3.82 12.12 5.07
C VAL A 30 -3.64 11.62 3.66
N LYS A 31 -2.50 11.93 3.04
CA LYS A 31 -2.05 11.31 1.81
C LYS A 31 -1.11 10.15 2.16
N TYR A 32 -1.26 9.02 1.50
CA TYR A 32 -0.43 7.86 1.77
C TYR A 32 0.04 7.15 0.50
N GLN A 33 1.17 6.45 0.61
CA GLN A 33 1.69 5.52 -0.38
C GLN A 33 2.27 4.29 0.30
N LEU A 34 1.99 3.11 -0.24
CA LEU A 34 2.66 1.87 0.14
C LEU A 34 3.71 1.56 -0.93
N LEU A 35 4.97 1.47 -0.53
CA LEU A 35 6.10 1.23 -1.43
C LEU A 35 6.70 -0.15 -1.17
N ASP A 36 7.16 -0.80 -2.23
CA ASP A 36 8.14 -1.87 -2.14
C ASP A 36 9.53 -1.26 -2.22
N MET A 37 10.31 -1.32 -1.15
CA MET A 37 11.63 -0.66 -1.12
C MET A 37 12.72 -1.42 -1.87
N ARG A 38 12.43 -2.63 -2.38
CA ARG A 38 13.39 -3.37 -3.21
C ARG A 38 13.64 -2.66 -4.53
N ASP A 39 12.57 -2.13 -5.14
CA ASP A 39 12.60 -1.43 -6.43
C ASP A 39 11.96 -0.03 -6.38
N ARG A 40 11.48 0.39 -5.21
CA ARG A 40 10.75 1.63 -4.95
C ARG A 40 9.43 1.73 -5.72
N SER A 41 8.88 0.59 -6.17
CA SER A 41 7.59 0.55 -6.83
C SER A 41 6.46 0.89 -5.84
N ARG A 42 5.41 1.54 -6.36
CA ARG A 42 4.24 1.93 -5.58
C ARG A 42 3.19 0.82 -5.63
N LEU A 43 3.00 0.14 -4.52
CA LEU A 43 2.00 -0.92 -4.34
C LEU A 43 0.59 -0.39 -4.14
N ALA A 44 0.45 0.82 -3.57
CA ALA A 44 -0.83 1.52 -3.43
C ALA A 44 -0.62 3.00 -3.12
N SER A 45 -1.65 3.80 -3.33
CA SER A 45 -1.74 5.14 -2.73
C SER A 45 -3.17 5.48 -2.36
N GLY A 46 -3.32 6.51 -1.53
CA GLY A 46 -4.61 7.12 -1.36
C GLY A 46 -4.56 8.46 -0.68
N LEU A 47 -5.75 9.01 -0.53
CA LEU A 47 -6.01 10.29 0.09
C LEU A 47 -7.26 10.16 0.93
N VAL A 48 -7.15 10.55 2.19
CA VAL A 48 -8.30 10.92 3.01
C VAL A 48 -8.32 12.43 3.11
N GLU A 49 -9.45 13.04 2.82
CA GLU A 49 -9.66 14.49 2.91
C GLU A 49 -10.95 14.82 3.65
N ARG A 50 -11.05 16.07 4.12
CA ARG A 50 -12.17 16.57 4.95
C ARG A 50 -12.33 15.77 6.24
N ILE A 51 -11.21 15.41 6.87
CA ILE A 51 -11.18 14.77 8.20
C ILE A 51 -11.70 15.77 9.24
N GLY A 52 -12.59 15.32 10.11
CA GLY A 52 -13.25 16.15 11.12
C GLY A 52 -14.52 16.86 10.63
N GLU A 53 -14.79 16.86 9.32
CA GLU A 53 -16.03 17.39 8.74
C GLU A 53 -17.17 16.35 8.78
N GLU A 54 -18.38 16.79 8.45
CA GLU A 54 -19.57 15.91 8.40
C GLU A 54 -19.44 14.82 7.33
N THR A 55 -18.81 15.14 6.20
CA THR A 55 -18.58 14.20 5.09
C THR A 55 -17.12 14.19 4.64
N SER A 56 -16.36 13.23 5.14
CA SER A 56 -15.00 12.93 4.69
C SER A 56 -15.03 12.09 3.41
N ARG A 57 -13.90 12.03 2.71
CA ARG A 57 -13.73 11.24 1.49
C ARG A 57 -12.41 10.50 1.51
N LEU A 58 -12.45 9.20 1.25
CA LEU A 58 -11.31 8.33 1.03
C LEU A 58 -11.29 7.92 -0.43
N VAL A 59 -10.15 8.12 -1.08
CA VAL A 59 -9.83 7.53 -2.38
C VAL A 59 -8.61 6.62 -2.21
N HIS A 60 -8.76 5.36 -2.59
CA HIS A 60 -7.69 4.37 -2.59
C HIS A 60 -7.43 3.88 -4.02
N THR A 61 -6.17 3.87 -4.44
CA THR A 61 -5.73 3.37 -5.74
C THR A 61 -4.71 2.26 -5.51
N PRO A 62 -5.07 0.98 -5.78
CA PRO A 62 -4.12 -0.13 -5.71
C PRO A 62 -3.10 -0.07 -6.85
N LEU A 63 -2.10 -0.96 -6.82
CA LEU A 63 -1.10 -1.11 -7.88
C LEU A 63 -1.76 -1.33 -9.24
N ALA A 64 -1.33 -0.55 -10.24
CA ALA A 64 -1.75 -0.74 -11.61
C ALA A 64 -1.28 -2.11 -12.12
N GLY A 65 -2.22 -2.93 -12.62
CA GLY A 65 -1.95 -4.30 -13.10
C GLY A 65 -2.61 -5.40 -12.27
N GLY A 66 -3.15 -5.09 -11.09
CA GLY A 66 -3.90 -6.05 -10.25
C GLY A 66 -5.37 -6.24 -10.62
N GLY A 67 -5.85 -5.65 -11.71
CA GLY A 67 -7.26 -5.71 -12.15
C GLY A 67 -8.24 -4.83 -11.36
N ASP A 68 -7.86 -4.39 -10.16
CA ASP A 68 -8.68 -3.50 -9.33
C ASP A 68 -8.53 -2.02 -9.73
N GLY A 69 -9.66 -1.35 -9.95
CA GLY A 69 -9.72 0.10 -10.14
C GLY A 69 -9.64 0.89 -8.82
N PRO A 70 -9.63 2.23 -8.89
CA PRO A 70 -9.76 3.08 -7.71
C PRO A 70 -11.03 2.76 -6.92
N ARG A 71 -10.91 2.77 -5.60
CA ARG A 71 -12.02 2.61 -4.65
C ARG A 71 -12.26 3.93 -3.94
N GLU A 72 -13.53 4.32 -3.83
CA GLU A 72 -13.93 5.55 -3.16
C GLU A 72 -14.94 5.25 -2.06
N ARG A 73 -14.80 5.91 -0.92
CA ARG A 73 -15.77 5.88 0.16
C ARG A 73 -15.97 7.27 0.75
N THR A 74 -17.23 7.62 0.95
CA THR A 74 -17.63 8.84 1.65
C THR A 74 -18.24 8.48 3.00
N GLY A 75 -18.12 9.39 3.97
CA GLY A 75 -18.66 9.19 5.31
C GLY A 75 -17.85 9.97 6.35
N ARG A 76 -18.36 10.08 7.57
CA ARG A 76 -17.72 10.85 8.63
C ARG A 76 -16.45 10.13 9.14
N MET A 77 -15.30 10.80 9.03
CA MET A 77 -14.06 10.40 9.70
C MET A 77 -13.70 11.49 10.71
N ALA A 78 -14.02 11.24 11.99
CA ALA A 78 -13.97 12.26 13.04
C ALA A 78 -12.54 12.77 13.34
N ASP A 79 -11.53 11.94 13.11
CA ASP A 79 -10.13 12.24 13.36
C ASP A 79 -9.21 11.42 12.43
N HIS A 80 -7.90 11.68 12.48
CA HIS A 80 -6.91 10.97 11.67
C HIS A 80 -6.80 9.48 12.01
N GLY A 81 -7.10 9.08 13.24
CA GLY A 81 -7.12 7.67 13.62
C GLY A 81 -8.29 6.93 12.96
N ALA A 82 -9.47 7.53 12.91
CA ALA A 82 -10.62 7.05 12.17
C ALA A 82 -10.33 7.01 10.66
N ALA A 83 -9.67 8.05 10.13
CA ALA A 83 -9.25 8.08 8.73
C ALA A 83 -8.31 6.92 8.35
N LEU A 84 -7.35 6.57 9.20
CA LEU A 84 -6.41 5.48 8.94
C LEU A 84 -7.01 4.07 9.10
N ARG A 85 -8.09 3.94 9.89
CA ARG A 85 -8.81 2.67 10.09
C ARG A 85 -9.86 2.38 9.03
N ALA A 86 -10.27 3.42 8.30
CA ALA A 86 -11.36 3.34 7.36
C ALA A 86 -10.98 2.41 6.20
#